data_AF-A0A914KIB5-F1
#
_entry.id   AF-A0A914KIB5-F1
#
_cell.length_a   1.000
_cell.length_b   1.000
_cell.length_c   1.000
_cell.angle_alpha   90.00
_cell.angle_beta   90.00
_cell.angle_gamma   90.00
#
_symmetry.space_group_name_H-M   'P 1'
#
loop_
_entity.id
_entity.type
_entity.pdbx_description
1 polymer ?
#
loop_
_entity_poly.entity_id
_entity_poly.type
_entity_poly.pdbx_seq_one_letter_code
_entity_poly.pdbx_strand_id
1 'polypeptide(L)'
;MLECHTPIHPIVPHLLENFASSCITSETYPHFNQSIDEKFFQEIFSGEIFDDSKLVIRLLSLAFLIAFTFKLDSSSNKEGGTIKTPKAYSQSLWKSIPIRYLLIVADMRHSDFQHIRLMLQRYLLNLYKAIFFEISQPPFQFGL
;
A
#
# COMPACT_ATOMS: atom_id res chain seq x y z
N MET A 1 5.79 13.57 -1.45
CA MET A 1 4.53 13.41 -0.66
C MET A 1 4.25 14.63 0.20
N LEU A 2 5.24 15.14 0.95
CA LEU A 2 5.06 16.28 1.86
C LEU A 2 4.58 17.58 1.17
N GLU A 3 4.94 17.78 -0.10
CA GLU A 3 4.59 18.97 -0.87
C GLU A 3 3.35 18.78 -1.77
N CYS A 4 2.68 17.63 -1.68
CA CYS A 4 1.49 17.36 -2.47
C CYS A 4 0.27 18.03 -1.84
N HIS A 5 -0.54 18.68 -2.67
CA HIS A 5 -1.77 19.36 -2.27
C HIS A 5 -2.93 18.91 -3.16
N THR A 6 -4.16 19.20 -2.73
CA THR A 6 -5.35 18.96 -3.54
C THR A 6 -5.53 20.07 -4.59
N PRO A 7 -5.97 19.76 -5.82
CA PRO A 7 -6.22 18.40 -6.34
C PRO A 7 -4.92 17.64 -6.61
N ILE A 8 -4.92 16.33 -6.36
CA ILE A 8 -3.75 15.48 -6.57
C ILE A 8 -3.43 15.39 -8.06
N HIS A 9 -2.22 15.77 -8.43
CA HIS A 9 -1.78 15.73 -9.83
C HIS A 9 -1.80 14.29 -10.38
N PRO A 10 -2.28 14.06 -11.63
CA PRO A 10 -2.43 12.72 -12.21
C PRO A 10 -1.16 11.86 -12.25
N ILE A 11 0.02 12.48 -12.20
CA ILE A 11 1.31 11.79 -12.21
C ILE A 11 1.65 11.11 -10.87
N VAL A 12 1.08 11.60 -9.77
CA VAL A 12 1.48 11.19 -8.41
C VAL A 12 1.25 9.70 -8.16
N PRO A 13 0.08 9.10 -8.51
CA PRO A 13 -0.11 7.66 -8.38
C PRO A 13 0.97 6.85 -9.11
N HIS A 14 1.32 7.26 -10.33
CA HIS A 14 2.32 6.57 -11.13
C HIS A 14 3.72 6.66 -10.50
N LEU A 15 4.09 7.83 -9.95
CA LEU A 15 5.35 7.98 -9.22
C LEU A 15 5.40 7.09 -7.97
N LEU A 16 4.30 6.98 -7.23
CA LEU A 16 4.23 6.10 -6.06
C LEU A 16 4.37 4.62 -6.45
N GLU A 17 3.67 4.18 -7.50
CA GLU A 17 3.77 2.80 -8.00
C GLU A 17 5.19 2.47 -8.50
N ASN A 18 5.81 3.39 -9.24
CA ASN A 18 7.18 3.21 -9.75
C ASN A 18 8.18 3.19 -8.60
N PHE A 19 8.03 4.07 -7.63
CA PHE A 19 8.90 4.09 -6.47
C PHE A 19 8.75 2.81 -5.63
N ALA A 20 7.51 2.37 -5.35
CA ALA A 20 7.26 1.10 -4.67
C ALA A 20 7.89 -0.09 -5.43
N SER A 21 7.77 -0.12 -6.76
CA SER A 21 8.38 -1.15 -7.59
C SER A 21 9.92 -1.13 -7.54
N SER A 22 10.52 0.06 -7.48
CA SER A 22 11.98 0.22 -7.34
C SER A 22 12.53 -0.23 -5.99
N CYS A 23 11.66 -0.39 -4.99
CA CYS A 23 12.03 -0.89 -3.67
C CYS A 23 11.99 -2.42 -3.59
N ILE A 24 11.56 -3.12 -4.65
CA ILE A 24 11.50 -4.58 -4.69
C ILE A 24 12.65 -5.11 -5.53
N THR A 25 13.28 -6.17 -5.06
CA THR A 25 14.36 -6.86 -5.77
C THR A 25 13.88 -7.50 -7.07
N SER A 26 14.68 -7.41 -8.11
CA SER A 26 14.50 -8.15 -9.37
C SER A 26 15.68 -9.08 -9.60
N GLU A 27 15.46 -10.22 -10.26
CA GLU A 27 16.54 -11.14 -10.66
C GLU A 27 17.62 -10.44 -11.50
N THR A 28 17.24 -9.43 -12.28
CA THR A 28 18.15 -8.66 -13.14
C THR A 28 18.89 -7.54 -12.39
N TYR A 29 18.35 -7.07 -11.28
CA TYR A 29 18.88 -5.92 -10.53
C TYR A 29 18.84 -6.22 -9.02
N PRO A 30 19.96 -6.69 -8.44
CA PRO A 30 20.04 -7.01 -7.01
C PRO A 30 20.08 -5.74 -6.14
N HIS A 31 20.34 -4.58 -6.74
CA HIS A 31 20.27 -3.28 -6.09
C HIS A 31 18.85 -2.72 -6.23
N PHE A 32 18.21 -2.48 -5.09
CA PHE A 32 16.89 -1.87 -4.98
C PHE A 32 16.95 -0.67 -4.05
N ASN A 33 16.02 0.26 -4.23
CA ASN A 33 15.92 1.43 -3.39
C ASN A 33 15.46 1.06 -1.97
N GLN A 34 15.94 1.80 -0.98
CA GLN A 34 15.41 1.68 0.37
C GLN A 34 13.94 2.11 0.38
N SER A 35 13.07 1.26 0.94
CA SER A 35 11.67 1.63 1.17
C SER A 35 11.55 2.72 2.23
N ILE A 36 10.38 3.35 2.29
CA ILE A 36 10.11 4.39 3.27
C ILE A 36 10.13 3.78 4.68
N ASP A 37 10.81 4.43 5.61
CA ASP A 37 10.93 3.94 6.99
C ASP A 37 9.57 3.81 7.67
N GLU A 38 9.40 2.79 8.51
CA GLU A 38 8.14 2.55 9.22
C GLU A 38 7.82 3.72 10.17
N LYS A 39 8.84 4.35 10.76
CA LYS A 39 8.68 5.52 11.64
C LYS A 39 8.00 6.69 10.95
N PHE A 40 8.27 6.89 9.65
CA PHE A 40 7.61 7.93 8.87
C PHE A 40 6.10 7.70 8.85
N PHE A 41 5.65 6.47 8.57
CA PHE A 41 4.22 6.18 8.56
C PHE A 41 3.59 6.29 9.95
N GLN A 42 4.30 5.83 10.99
CA GLN A 42 3.83 5.97 12.37
C GLN A 42 3.59 7.44 12.72
N GLU A 43 4.47 8.35 12.31
CA GLU A 43 4.31 9.79 12.52
C GLU A 43 3.13 10.36 11.71
N ILE A 44 3.01 10.01 10.42
CA ILE A 44 1.92 10.48 9.55
C ILE A 44 0.54 10.03 10.05
N PHE A 45 0.42 8.79 10.54
CA PHE A 45 -0.82 8.24 11.06
C PHE A 45 -1.03 8.50 12.56
N SER A 46 -0.10 9.20 13.22
CA SER A 46 -0.29 9.67 14.60
C SER A 46 -1.17 10.92 14.68
N GLY A 47 -1.67 11.19 15.89
CA GLY A 47 -2.50 12.35 16.20
C GLY A 47 -3.96 12.15 15.84
N GLU A 48 -4.67 13.27 15.66
CA GLU A 48 -6.11 13.24 15.40
C GLU A 48 -6.41 12.65 14.01
N ILE A 49 -7.39 11.75 13.94
CA ILE A 49 -7.80 11.07 12.70
C ILE A 49 -8.36 12.09 11.68
N PHE A 50 -9.03 13.13 12.16
CA PHE A 50 -9.72 14.14 11.35
C PHE A 50 -8.85 15.36 11.00
N ASP A 51 -7.55 15.31 11.29
CA ASP A 51 -6.61 16.36 10.93
C ASP A 51 -6.49 16.48 9.39
N ASP A 52 -7.18 17.47 8.82
CA ASP A 52 -7.24 17.72 7.38
C ASP A 52 -5.86 18.11 6.81
N SER A 53 -4.98 18.71 7.63
CA SER A 53 -3.62 19.06 7.21
C SER A 53 -2.78 17.82 6.86
N LYS A 54 -3.09 16.67 7.48
CA LYS A 54 -2.44 15.39 7.21
C LYS A 54 -3.19 14.53 6.20
N LEU A 55 -4.37 14.93 5.75
CA LEU A 55 -5.24 14.08 4.92
C LEU A 55 -4.54 13.64 3.62
N VAL A 56 -3.95 14.59 2.90
CA VAL A 56 -3.27 14.32 1.62
C VAL A 56 -2.12 13.34 1.83
N ILE A 57 -1.23 13.62 2.77
CA ILE A 57 -0.08 12.76 3.02
C ILE A 57 -0.50 11.38 3.54
N ARG A 58 -1.55 11.28 4.35
CA ARG A 58 -2.11 9.99 4.81
C ARG A 58 -2.65 9.16 3.66
N LEU A 59 -3.35 9.78 2.71
CA LEU A 59 -3.85 9.09 1.51
C LEU A 59 -2.74 8.61 0.58
N LEU A 60 -1.74 9.46 0.33
CA LEU A 60 -0.57 9.08 -0.48
C LEU A 60 0.27 7.99 0.20
N SER A 61 0.41 8.07 1.54
CA SER A 61 1.10 7.07 2.34
C SER A 61 0.38 5.72 2.29
N LEU A 62 -0.95 5.72 2.43
CA LEU A 62 -1.77 4.53 2.29
C LEU A 62 -1.62 3.93 0.88
N ALA A 63 -1.68 4.74 -0.16
CA ALA A 63 -1.50 4.28 -1.54
C ALA A 63 -0.12 3.65 -1.77
N PHE A 64 0.94 4.26 -1.24
CA PHE A 64 2.29 3.69 -1.29
C PHE A 64 2.37 2.35 -0.56
N LEU A 65 1.90 2.28 0.69
CA LEU A 65 1.96 1.07 1.51
C LEU A 65 1.26 -0.11 0.81
N ILE A 66 0.09 0.16 0.24
CA ILE A 66 -0.68 -0.83 -0.51
C ILE A 66 0.09 -1.29 -1.77
N ALA A 67 0.62 -0.34 -2.56
CA ALA A 67 1.37 -0.68 -3.77
C ALA A 67 2.63 -1.49 -3.45
N PHE A 68 3.36 -1.10 -2.41
CA PHE A 68 4.54 -1.81 -1.94
C PHE A 68 4.21 -3.24 -1.52
N THR A 69 3.20 -3.43 -0.66
CA THR A 69 2.77 -4.78 -0.22
C THR A 69 2.39 -5.65 -1.41
N PHE A 70 1.59 -5.12 -2.34
CA PHE A 70 1.18 -5.88 -3.53
C PHE A 70 2.37 -6.33 -4.38
N LYS A 71 3.38 -5.46 -4.55
CA LYS A 71 4.60 -5.78 -5.31
C LYS A 71 5.48 -6.78 -4.56
N LEU A 72 5.58 -6.66 -3.23
CA LEU A 72 6.31 -7.59 -2.39
C LEU A 72 5.71 -9.00 -2.49
N ASP A 73 4.39 -9.13 -2.34
CA ASP A 73 3.66 -10.41 -2.47
C ASP A 73 3.80 -11.03 -3.87
N SER A 74 3.82 -10.19 -4.90
CA SER A 74 4.04 -10.65 -6.29
C SER A 74 5.46 -11.16 -6.53
N SER A 75 6.43 -10.73 -5.72
CA SER A 75 7.84 -11.11 -5.83
C SER A 75 8.20 -12.35 -5.02
N SER A 76 7.52 -12.60 -3.89
CA SER A 76 7.77 -13.76 -3.03
C SER A 76 7.38 -15.09 -3.67
N ASN A 77 6.45 -15.09 -4.62
CA ASN A 77 6.03 -16.30 -5.36
C ASN A 77 7.08 -16.80 -6.38
N LYS A 78 8.23 -16.13 -6.50
CA LYS A 78 9.35 -16.53 -7.36
C LYS A 78 10.49 -17.07 -6.49
N GLU A 79 10.26 -18.22 -5.87
CA GLU A 79 11.22 -18.88 -4.97
C GLU A 79 12.38 -19.50 -5.76
N GLY A 80 13.62 -19.15 -5.38
CA GLY A 80 14.82 -19.81 -5.90
C GLY A 80 16.16 -19.13 -5.61
N GLY A 81 16.20 -17.88 -5.15
CA GLY A 81 17.45 -17.13 -5.00
C GLY A 81 17.72 -16.58 -3.59
N THR A 82 18.98 -16.61 -3.18
CA THR A 82 19.58 -15.98 -1.97
C THR A 82 19.57 -14.44 -2.01
N ILE A 83 18.57 -13.82 -2.63
CA ILE A 83 18.46 -12.37 -2.78
C ILE A 83 17.73 -11.82 -1.54
N LYS A 84 18.32 -10.84 -0.86
CA LYS A 84 17.71 -10.18 0.31
C LYS A 84 16.44 -9.46 -0.12
N THR A 85 15.29 -10.04 0.16
CA THR A 85 14.00 -9.40 -0.10
C THR A 85 13.75 -8.27 0.90
N PRO A 86 13.05 -7.20 0.49
CA PRO A 86 12.64 -6.13 1.40
C PRO A 86 11.72 -6.69 2.48
N LYS A 87 11.84 -6.19 3.70
CA LYS A 87 10.95 -6.60 4.79
C LYS A 87 9.57 -5.95 4.62
N ALA A 88 8.51 -6.73 4.83
CA ALA A 88 7.15 -6.21 4.93
C ALA A 88 6.98 -5.27 6.14
N TYR A 89 6.09 -4.28 6.01
CA TYR A 89 5.70 -3.40 7.11
C TYR A 89 4.99 -4.17 8.22
N SER A 90 5.17 -3.73 9.47
CA SER A 90 4.62 -4.45 10.62
C SER A 90 3.08 -4.45 10.65
N GLN A 91 2.51 -5.51 11.23
CA GLN A 91 1.07 -5.57 11.49
C GLN A 91 0.61 -4.48 12.46
N SER A 92 1.50 -4.01 13.33
CA SER A 92 1.20 -2.89 14.24
C SER A 92 0.96 -1.60 13.46
N LEU A 93 1.74 -1.34 12.41
CA LEU A 93 1.52 -0.20 11.53
C LEU A 93 0.16 -0.31 10.83
N TRP A 94 -0.15 -1.45 10.20
CA TRP A 94 -1.42 -1.62 9.50
C TRP A 94 -2.65 -1.41 10.40
N LYS A 95 -2.56 -1.82 11.67
CA LYS A 95 -3.62 -1.62 12.67
C LYS A 95 -3.82 -0.16 13.09
N SER A 96 -2.80 0.69 12.99
CA SER A 96 -2.92 2.10 13.36
C SER A 96 -3.52 2.96 12.25
N ILE A 97 -3.58 2.46 11.02
CA ILE A 97 -4.05 3.23 9.86
C ILE A 97 -5.60 3.24 9.82
N PRO A 98 -6.24 4.42 9.78
CA PRO A 98 -7.70 4.53 9.70
C PRO A 98 -8.18 4.32 8.25
N ILE A 99 -7.94 3.14 7.68
CA ILE A 99 -8.16 2.81 6.25
C ILE A 99 -9.59 3.16 5.81
N ARG A 100 -10.61 2.71 6.57
CA ARG A 100 -12.02 2.95 6.21
C ARG A 100 -12.34 4.45 6.09
N TYR A 101 -11.88 5.24 7.04
CA TYR A 101 -12.08 6.70 7.03
C TYR A 101 -11.42 7.34 5.81
N LEU A 102 -10.15 6.99 5.53
CA LEU A 102 -9.42 7.55 4.39
C LEU A 102 -10.11 7.23 3.06
N LEU A 103 -10.62 6.01 2.91
CA LEU A 103 -11.36 5.61 1.71
C LEU A 103 -12.68 6.37 1.54
N ILE A 104 -13.43 6.56 2.63
CA ILE A 104 -14.67 7.35 2.62
C ILE A 104 -14.36 8.79 2.21
N VAL A 105 -13.35 9.42 2.80
CA VAL A 105 -12.99 10.81 2.48
C VAL A 105 -12.52 10.95 1.02
N ALA A 106 -11.71 10.03 0.52
CA ALA A 106 -11.27 10.03 -0.88
C ALA A 106 -12.45 9.87 -1.86
N ASP A 107 -13.50 9.17 -1.47
CA ASP A 107 -14.70 9.02 -2.27
C ASP A 107 -15.59 10.27 -2.24
N MET A 108 -15.79 10.84 -1.05
CA MET A 108 -16.57 12.07 -0.85
C MET A 108 -15.94 13.29 -1.51
N ARG A 109 -14.61 13.40 -1.51
CA ARG A 109 -13.84 14.49 -2.14
C ARG A 109 -13.33 14.09 -3.54
N HIS A 110 -14.26 13.66 -4.40
CA HIS A 110 -13.96 13.07 -5.71
C HIS A 110 -12.99 13.91 -6.57
N SER A 111 -13.22 15.22 -6.69
CA SER A 111 -12.39 16.12 -7.51
C SER A 111 -10.94 16.17 -7.04
N ASP A 112 -10.73 16.09 -5.73
CA ASP A 112 -9.42 16.27 -5.11
C ASP A 112 -8.57 15.00 -5.25
N PHE A 113 -9.21 13.83 -5.21
CA PHE A 113 -8.55 12.54 -5.09
C PHE A 113 -8.82 11.58 -6.26
N GLN A 114 -9.42 12.05 -7.36
CA GLN A 114 -9.83 11.21 -8.49
C GLN A 114 -8.77 10.18 -8.91
N HIS A 115 -7.52 10.61 -9.09
CA HIS A 115 -6.45 9.76 -9.61
C HIS A 115 -5.93 8.76 -8.57
N ILE A 116 -5.83 9.17 -7.29
CA ILE A 116 -5.38 8.28 -6.22
C ILE A 116 -6.48 7.30 -5.81
N ARG A 117 -7.76 7.69 -5.93
CA ARG A 117 -8.90 6.83 -5.60
C ARG A 117 -8.96 5.60 -6.49
N LEU A 118 -8.73 5.76 -7.80
CA LEU A 118 -8.69 4.63 -8.74
C LEU A 118 -7.60 3.62 -8.36
N MET A 119 -6.44 4.12 -7.93
CA MET A 119 -5.34 3.30 -7.43
C MET A 119 -5.78 2.54 -6.17
N LEU A 120 -6.31 3.24 -5.15
CA LEU A 120 -6.78 2.63 -3.90
C LEU A 120 -7.88 1.57 -4.13
N GLN A 121 -8.85 1.84 -5.00
CA GLN A 121 -9.94 0.92 -5.32
C GLN A 121 -9.44 -0.37 -5.98
N ARG A 122 -8.50 -0.27 -6.94
CA ARG A 122 -7.90 -1.45 -7.60
C ARG A 122 -7.26 -2.40 -6.60
N TYR A 123 -6.56 -1.85 -5.62
CA TYR A 123 -5.88 -2.67 -4.63
C TYR A 123 -6.79 -3.24 -3.57
N LEU A 124 -7.84 -2.52 -3.15
CA LEU A 124 -8.86 -3.09 -2.26
C LEU A 124 -9.53 -4.30 -2.89
N LEU A 125 -9.86 -4.25 -4.18
CA LEU A 125 -10.42 -5.40 -4.88
C LEU A 125 -9.47 -6.61 -4.84
N ASN A 126 -8.16 -6.40 -4.93
CA ASN A 126 -7.18 -7.48 -4.82
C ASN A 126 -7.05 -7.99 -3.37
N LEU A 127 -7.11 -7.10 -2.37
CA LEU A 127 -7.10 -7.45 -0.96
C LEU A 127 -8.37 -8.25 -0.57
N TYR A 128 -9.54 -7.82 -1.03
CA TYR A 128 -10.81 -8.52 -0.83
C TYR A 128 -10.84 -9.86 -1.57
N LYS A 129 -10.25 -9.96 -2.76
CA LYS A 129 -10.09 -11.24 -3.46
C LYS A 129 -9.20 -12.20 -2.67
N ALA A 130 -8.09 -11.73 -2.11
CA ALA A 130 -7.22 -12.56 -1.28
C ALA A 130 -7.94 -13.08 -0.02
N ILE A 131 -8.65 -12.19 0.69
CA ILE A 131 -9.44 -12.55 1.89
C ILE A 131 -10.60 -13.49 1.53
N PHE A 132 -11.30 -13.24 0.41
CA PHE A 132 -12.39 -14.11 -0.04
C PHE A 132 -11.87 -15.49 -0.48
N PHE A 133 -10.68 -15.56 -1.06
CA PHE A 133 -10.05 -16.82 -1.46
C PHE A 133 -9.65 -17.67 -0.25
N GLU A 134 -9.12 -17.06 0.83
CA GLU A 134 -8.82 -17.75 2.10
C GLU A 134 -10.08 -18.32 2.77
N ILE A 135 -11.20 -17.59 2.73
CA ILE A 135 -12.49 -18.05 3.29
C ILE A 135 -13.13 -19.13 2.40
N SER A 136 -12.81 -19.16 1.11
CA SER A 136 -13.37 -20.10 0.14
C SER A 136 -12.56 -21.40 0.00
N GLN A 137 -11.42 -21.54 0.68
CA GLN A 137 -10.70 -22.82 0.73
C GLN A 137 -11.48 -23.79 1.65
N PRO A 138 -11.93 -24.96 1.16
CA PRO A 138 -12.53 -25.95 2.03
C PRO A 138 -11.49 -26.44 3.05
N PRO A 139 -11.89 -26.79 4.29
CA PRO A 139 -10.97 -27.38 5.23
C PRO A 139 -10.39 -28.66 4.61
N PHE A 140 -9.06 -28.76 4.62
CA PHE A 140 -8.32 -29.95 4.19
C PHE A 140 -9.04 -31.22 4.65
N GLN A 141 -9.57 -31.99 3.70
CA GLN A 141 -9.93 -33.38 3.97
C GLN A 141 -8.62 -34.16 4.11
N PHE A 142 -8.20 -34.40 5.35
CA PHE A 142 -7.31 -35.52 5.63
C PHE A 142 -8.09 -36.80 5.38
N GLY A 143 -7.83 -37.41 4.23
CA GLY A 143 -8.30 -38.74 3.88
C GLY A 143 -7.12 -39.65 3.60
N LEU A 144 -6.67 -40.37 4.63
CA LEU A 144 -6.53 -41.83 4.74
C LEU A 144 -5.64 -42.19 5.94
#